data_AF-A0AB73TKP7-F1
#
_entry.id   AF-A0AB73TKP7-F1
#
_cell.length_a   1.000
_cell.length_b   1.000
_cell.length_c   1.000
_cell.angle_alpha   90.00
_cell.angle_beta   90.00
_cell.angle_gamma   90.00
#
_symmetry.space_group_name_H-M   'P 1'
#
loop_
_entity.id
_entity.type
_entity.pdbx_description
1 polymer ?
#
loop_
_entity_poly.entity_id
_entity_poly.type
_entity_poly.pdbx_seq_one_letter_code
_entity_poly.pdbx_strand_id
1 'polypeptide(L)'
;IRQLKDKNISVYFEKENINTTDAKGEVLLTIMASLAQQESQSLSQNVKLGLQYRYQQGKVQVNHKRFMGYTKDEDGNLTIVPEEAEIIKRIYREYLEGQSLVGIGRALEKDGILTAAGKPRWRPESVKKILQNEKYIGDALLQKTVTVDFLTKKRVKNEGHVPQYYVENSHEAIIPKELFLQAQEEIHRRSNIYTGEGKNKRIYSSKYALSAITFCGDCGDIYRRVYWNIHGRKEFVWRCVTRIEQGPEVCKNRTVKEDELYGAVMTAINKLLAGGNNMIKTLEENIHAVIGETTEYQISEINNSLEEKQKELIKLANKGQDYDHLADEIDELRDKRQILLVEDASLSGENERINELIEFIRK
;
A
#
# COMPACT_ATOMS: atom_id res chain seq x y z
N ILE A 1 -37.89 -32.26 -18.14
CA ILE A 1 -38.40 -33.38 -18.97
C ILE A 1 -38.77 -34.58 -18.09
N ARG A 2 -37.83 -35.24 -17.39
CA ARG A 2 -38.16 -36.39 -16.51
C ARG A 2 -39.24 -36.08 -15.45
N GLN A 3 -39.13 -34.94 -14.77
CA GLN A 3 -40.16 -34.45 -13.83
C GLN A 3 -41.53 -34.15 -14.47
N LEU A 4 -41.60 -33.86 -15.77
CA LEU A 4 -42.85 -33.64 -16.50
C LEU A 4 -43.49 -34.98 -16.89
N LYS A 5 -42.65 -35.97 -17.25
CA LYS A 5 -43.06 -37.36 -17.49
C LYS A 5 -43.66 -37.99 -16.23
N ASP A 6 -43.08 -37.75 -15.06
CA ASP A 6 -43.62 -38.22 -13.77
C ASP A 6 -45.02 -37.64 -13.45
N LYS A 7 -45.36 -36.51 -14.08
CA LYS A 7 -46.68 -35.87 -14.02
C LYS A 7 -47.57 -36.20 -15.22
N ASN A 8 -47.16 -37.17 -16.05
CA ASN A 8 -47.86 -37.59 -17.26
C ASN A 8 -48.03 -36.49 -18.34
N ILE A 9 -47.11 -35.52 -18.36
CA ILE A 9 -47.10 -34.42 -19.33
C ILE A 9 -46.12 -34.76 -20.45
N SER A 10 -46.61 -34.86 -21.70
CA SER A 10 -45.78 -35.07 -22.89
C SER A 10 -45.19 -33.76 -23.38
N VAL A 11 -43.95 -33.83 -23.86
CA VAL A 11 -43.25 -32.73 -24.54
C VAL A 11 -42.91 -33.20 -25.93
N TYR A 12 -43.33 -32.44 -26.93
CA TYR A 12 -43.08 -32.72 -28.33
C TYR A 12 -42.12 -31.68 -28.89
N PHE A 13 -41.00 -32.14 -29.44
CA PHE A 13 -40.01 -31.29 -30.09
C PHE A 13 -40.32 -31.24 -31.58
N GLU A 14 -40.97 -30.16 -32.03
CA GLU A 14 -41.44 -29.98 -33.40
C GLU A 14 -40.31 -30.05 -34.44
N LYS A 15 -39.16 -29.44 -34.15
CA LYS A 15 -38.01 -29.40 -35.05
C LYS A 15 -37.33 -30.77 -35.26
N GLU A 16 -37.27 -31.57 -34.20
CA GLU A 16 -36.62 -32.88 -34.22
C GLU A 16 -37.63 -34.02 -34.45
N ASN A 17 -38.93 -33.70 -34.52
CA ASN A 17 -40.06 -34.63 -34.58
C ASN A 17 -40.01 -35.72 -33.47
N ILE A 18 -39.66 -35.31 -32.24
CA ILE A 18 -39.48 -36.23 -31.09
C ILE A 18 -40.61 -36.06 -30.09
N ASN A 19 -41.28 -37.16 -29.71
CA ASN A 19 -42.19 -37.20 -28.57
C ASN A 19 -41.52 -37.84 -27.35
N THR A 20 -41.53 -37.16 -26.19
CA THR A 20 -40.88 -37.65 -24.95
C THR A 20 -41.58 -38.84 -24.29
N THR A 21 -42.80 -39.21 -24.70
CA THR A 21 -43.50 -40.41 -24.22
C THR A 21 -43.11 -41.69 -24.95
N ASP A 22 -42.50 -41.61 -26.14
CA ASP A 22 -42.01 -42.77 -26.89
C ASP A 22 -40.62 -43.20 -26.40
N ALA A 23 -40.39 -44.52 -26.29
CA ALA A 23 -39.12 -45.10 -25.86
C ALA A 23 -37.96 -44.69 -26.79
N LYS A 24 -38.23 -44.54 -28.09
CA LYS A 24 -37.24 -44.06 -29.07
C LYS A 24 -36.83 -42.60 -28.80
N GLY A 25 -37.78 -41.75 -28.42
CA GLY A 25 -37.54 -40.35 -28.11
C GLY A 25 -36.70 -40.14 -26.86
N GLU A 26 -36.90 -40.98 -25.83
CA GLU A 26 -36.10 -40.95 -24.60
C GLU A 26 -34.63 -41.35 -24.83
N VAL A 27 -34.41 -42.38 -25.65
CA VAL A 27 -33.05 -42.81 -26.03
C VAL A 27 -32.36 -41.70 -26.82
N LEU A 28 -33.04 -41.14 -27.83
CA LEU A 28 -32.48 -40.07 -28.66
C LEU A 28 -32.13 -38.82 -27.84
N LEU A 29 -33.00 -38.39 -26.91
CA LEU A 29 -32.72 -37.27 -26.01
C LEU A 29 -31.55 -37.54 -25.08
N THR A 30 -31.40 -38.77 -24.60
CA THR A 30 -30.26 -39.16 -23.75
C THR A 30 -28.95 -39.15 -24.54
N ILE A 31 -28.97 -39.60 -25.80
CA ILE A 31 -27.82 -39.53 -26.72
C ILE A 31 -27.46 -38.07 -27.01
N MET A 32 -28.44 -37.24 -27.38
CA MET A 32 -28.22 -35.81 -27.66
C MET A 32 -27.68 -35.08 -26.42
N ALA A 33 -28.23 -35.36 -25.24
CA ALA A 33 -27.73 -34.79 -23.98
C ALA A 33 -26.29 -35.24 -23.70
N SER A 34 -25.96 -36.51 -23.97
CA SER A 34 -24.61 -37.05 -23.80
C SER A 34 -23.61 -36.41 -24.78
N LEU A 35 -24.00 -36.24 -26.05
CA LEU A 35 -23.19 -35.55 -27.07
C LEU A 35 -22.97 -34.09 -26.71
N ALA A 36 -24.03 -33.36 -26.34
CA ALA A 36 -23.92 -31.97 -25.91
C ALA A 36 -23.04 -31.82 -24.66
N GLN A 37 -23.12 -32.77 -23.71
CA GLN A 37 -22.26 -32.79 -22.54
C GLN A 37 -20.79 -33.04 -22.91
N GLN A 38 -20.52 -33.96 -23.84
CA GLN A 38 -19.18 -34.24 -24.35
C GLN A 38 -18.59 -33.03 -25.09
N GLU A 39 -19.37 -32.36 -25.94
CA GLU A 39 -18.95 -31.13 -26.61
C GLU A 39 -18.65 -30.01 -25.61
N SER A 40 -19.53 -29.82 -24.62
CA SER A 40 -19.29 -28.83 -23.57
C SER A 40 -18.03 -29.13 -22.76
N GLN A 41 -17.74 -30.40 -22.50
CA GLN A 41 -16.52 -30.82 -21.81
C GLN A 41 -15.28 -30.56 -22.67
N SER A 42 -15.32 -30.93 -23.95
CA SER A 42 -14.25 -30.71 -24.93
C SER A 42 -13.95 -29.21 -25.10
N LEU A 43 -14.98 -28.38 -25.28
CA LEU A 43 -14.83 -26.93 -25.37
C LEU A 43 -14.19 -26.34 -24.10
N SER A 44 -14.65 -26.77 -22.92
CA SER A 44 -14.09 -26.35 -21.64
C SER A 44 -12.60 -26.71 -21.51
N GLN A 45 -12.22 -27.90 -21.96
CA GLN A 45 -10.81 -28.34 -21.99
C GLN A 45 -9.98 -27.50 -22.96
N ASN A 46 -10.47 -27.25 -24.18
CA ASN A 46 -9.77 -26.44 -25.19
C ASN A 46 -9.55 -25.00 -24.71
N VAL A 47 -10.57 -24.38 -24.09
CA VAL A 47 -10.44 -23.04 -23.50
C VAL A 47 -9.42 -23.02 -22.35
N LYS A 48 -9.41 -24.05 -21.50
CA LYS A 48 -8.43 -24.18 -20.41
C LYS A 48 -7.00 -24.33 -20.94
N LEU A 49 -6.79 -25.18 -21.94
CA LEU A 49 -5.49 -25.36 -22.60
C LEU A 49 -5.02 -24.05 -23.25
N GLY A 50 -5.89 -23.37 -24.00
CA GLY A 50 -5.57 -22.08 -24.60
C GLY A 50 -5.21 -20.99 -23.59
N LEU A 51 -5.82 -21.00 -22.40
CA LEU A 51 -5.43 -20.14 -21.28
C LEU A 51 -4.06 -20.53 -20.72
N GLN A 52 -3.80 -21.83 -20.52
CA GLN A 52 -2.50 -22.32 -20.03
C GLN A 52 -1.35 -21.97 -20.97
N TYR A 53 -1.52 -22.15 -22.29
CA TYR A 53 -0.51 -21.75 -23.27
C TYR A 53 -0.21 -20.25 -23.20
N ARG A 54 -1.23 -19.41 -23.00
CA ARG A 54 -1.01 -17.97 -22.81
C ARG A 54 -0.26 -17.65 -21.53
N TYR A 55 -0.56 -18.34 -20.44
CA TYR A 55 0.17 -18.17 -19.18
C TYR A 55 1.63 -18.64 -19.28
N GLN A 56 1.90 -19.73 -20.00
CA GLN A 56 3.25 -20.20 -20.30
C GLN A 56 4.05 -19.18 -21.12
N GLN A 57 3.38 -18.46 -22.03
CA GLN A 57 3.97 -17.34 -22.79
C GLN A 57 4.11 -16.06 -21.96
N GLY A 58 3.73 -16.06 -20.68
CA GLY A 58 3.78 -14.87 -19.82
C GLY A 58 2.81 -13.76 -20.21
N LYS A 59 1.81 -14.04 -21.07
CA LYS A 59 0.84 -13.01 -21.51
C LYS A 59 -0.13 -12.68 -20.38
N VAL A 60 0.10 -11.55 -19.71
CA VAL A 60 -0.71 -11.09 -18.59
C VAL A 60 -1.97 -10.40 -19.09
N GLN A 61 -3.14 -10.91 -18.68
CA GLN A 61 -4.42 -10.22 -18.89
C GLN A 61 -5.02 -9.79 -17.56
N VAL A 62 -5.01 -8.48 -17.32
CA VAL A 62 -5.64 -7.87 -16.13
C VAL A 62 -6.93 -7.17 -16.53
N ASN A 63 -7.91 -7.19 -15.62
CA ASN A 63 -9.09 -6.36 -15.72
C ASN A 63 -8.76 -4.97 -15.12
N HIS A 64 -8.74 -3.93 -15.95
CA HIS A 64 -8.43 -2.56 -15.52
C HIS A 64 -9.64 -1.83 -14.92
N LYS A 65 -10.89 -2.26 -15.17
CA LYS A 65 -12.10 -1.54 -14.74
C LYS A 65 -12.29 -1.43 -13.22
N ARG A 66 -11.60 -2.27 -12.45
CA ARG A 66 -11.67 -2.30 -10.97
C ARG A 66 -10.28 -2.42 -10.37
N PHE A 67 -9.28 -1.89 -11.06
CA PHE A 67 -7.89 -1.93 -10.65
C PHE A 67 -7.34 -0.51 -10.74
N MET A 68 -7.09 0.08 -9.56
CA MET A 68 -6.61 1.45 -9.43
C MET A 68 -5.12 1.53 -9.76
N GLY A 69 -4.68 2.65 -10.31
CA GLY A 69 -3.28 2.95 -10.64
C GLY A 69 -2.90 2.56 -12.08
N TYR A 70 -3.69 1.72 -12.75
CA TYR A 70 -3.36 1.22 -14.08
C TYR A 70 -4.54 1.26 -15.04
N THR A 71 -4.26 1.72 -16.26
CA THR A 71 -5.13 1.61 -17.43
C THR A 71 -4.53 0.63 -18.44
N LYS A 72 -5.19 0.48 -19.59
CA LYS A 72 -4.61 -0.23 -20.74
C LYS A 72 -4.35 0.71 -21.90
N ASP A 73 -3.26 0.45 -22.61
CA ASP A 73 -3.01 1.01 -23.93
C ASP A 73 -3.85 0.30 -25.01
N GLU A 74 -3.72 0.75 -26.26
CA GLU A 74 -4.40 0.17 -27.43
C GLU A 74 -3.97 -1.30 -27.68
N ASP A 75 -2.74 -1.64 -27.31
CA ASP A 75 -2.15 -2.98 -27.44
C ASP A 75 -2.55 -3.93 -26.30
N GLY A 76 -3.20 -3.41 -25.25
CA GLY A 76 -3.71 -4.15 -24.10
C GLY A 76 -2.71 -4.36 -22.94
N ASN A 77 -1.53 -3.73 -22.99
CA ASN A 77 -0.56 -3.68 -21.90
C ASN A 77 -1.01 -2.72 -20.79
N LEU A 78 -0.40 -2.83 -19.61
CA LEU A 78 -0.75 -1.99 -18.47
C LEU A 78 0.10 -0.70 -18.47
N THR A 79 -0.58 0.44 -18.43
CA THR A 79 0.04 1.77 -18.35
C THR A 79 -0.36 2.44 -17.04
N ILE A 80 0.56 3.14 -16.40
CA ILE A 80 0.30 3.82 -15.13
C ILE A 80 -0.58 5.05 -15.35
N VAL A 81 -1.57 5.24 -14.47
CA VAL A 81 -2.34 6.49 -14.35
C VAL A 81 -1.74 7.31 -13.21
N PRO A 82 -1.04 8.43 -13.47
CA PRO A 82 -0.26 9.14 -12.45
C PRO A 82 -1.07 9.56 -11.22
N GLU A 83 -2.29 10.08 -11.41
CA GLU A 83 -3.15 10.52 -10.32
C GLU A 83 -3.56 9.36 -9.38
N GLU A 84 -3.93 8.22 -9.96
CA GLU A 84 -4.29 7.04 -9.18
C GLU A 84 -3.07 6.38 -8.54
N ALA A 85 -1.91 6.43 -9.21
CA ALA A 85 -0.65 5.90 -8.68
C ALA A 85 -0.21 6.64 -7.42
N GLU A 86 -0.45 7.95 -7.32
CA GLU A 86 -0.14 8.73 -6.12
C GLU A 86 -1.00 8.29 -4.93
N ILE A 87 -2.27 7.93 -5.15
CA ILE A 87 -3.13 7.34 -4.11
C ILE A 87 -2.55 6.01 -3.61
N ILE A 88 -2.04 5.17 -4.51
CA ILE A 88 -1.40 3.90 -4.13
C ILE A 88 -0.13 4.17 -3.31
N LYS A 89 0.74 5.08 -3.76
CA LYS A 89 1.94 5.49 -3.01
C LYS A 89 1.62 6.01 -1.62
N ARG A 90 0.58 6.85 -1.51
CA ARG A 90 0.06 7.35 -0.24
C ARG A 90 -0.42 6.21 0.68
N ILE A 91 -1.17 5.23 0.15
CA ILE A 91 -1.62 4.08 0.93
C ILE A 91 -0.43 3.28 1.51
N TYR A 92 0.61 3.05 0.70
CA TYR A 92 1.82 2.36 1.16
C TYR A 92 2.54 3.18 2.24
N ARG A 93 2.71 4.48 2.02
CA ARG A 93 3.35 5.40 2.97
C ARG A 93 2.62 5.42 4.31
N GLU A 94 1.33 5.75 4.34
CA GLU A 94 0.53 5.82 5.57
C GLU A 94 0.54 4.47 6.32
N TYR A 95 0.51 3.35 5.59
CA TYR A 95 0.55 2.02 6.20
C TYR A 95 1.88 1.73 6.89
N LEU A 96 3.01 2.03 6.23
CA LEU A 96 4.36 1.86 6.76
C LEU A 96 4.66 2.82 7.92
N GLU A 97 4.08 4.02 7.90
CA GLU A 97 4.10 4.98 9.02
C GLU A 97 3.32 4.51 10.26
N GLY A 98 2.56 3.41 10.16
CA GLY A 98 1.84 2.82 11.29
C GLY A 98 0.32 3.00 11.26
N GLN A 99 -0.25 3.66 10.25
CA GLN A 99 -1.71 3.82 10.19
C GLN A 99 -2.41 2.46 10.03
N SER A 100 -3.55 2.34 10.69
CA SER A 100 -4.39 1.15 10.57
C SER A 100 -5.13 1.15 9.23
N LEU A 101 -5.48 -0.02 8.70
CA LEU A 101 -6.26 -0.15 7.46
C LEU A 101 -7.59 0.62 7.50
N VAL A 102 -8.20 0.73 8.68
CA VAL A 102 -9.43 1.52 8.91
C VAL A 102 -9.12 3.02 8.89
N GLY A 103 -7.99 3.42 9.48
CA GLY A 103 -7.51 4.81 9.49
C GLY A 103 -7.26 5.32 8.07
N ILE A 104 -6.50 4.57 7.29
CA ILE A 104 -6.22 4.87 5.87
C ILE A 104 -7.53 4.99 5.08
N GLY A 105 -8.43 4.02 5.21
CA GLY A 105 -9.72 4.08 4.53
C GLY A 105 -10.54 5.33 4.89
N ARG A 106 -10.56 5.72 6.17
CA ARG A 106 -11.25 6.95 6.61
C ARG A 106 -10.57 8.23 6.13
N ALA A 107 -9.23 8.24 6.05
CA ALA A 107 -8.48 9.37 5.52
C ALA A 107 -8.83 9.58 4.03
N LEU A 108 -8.80 8.50 3.23
CA LEU A 108 -9.21 8.54 1.83
C LEU A 108 -10.68 8.95 1.64
N GLU A 109 -11.59 8.47 2.50
CA GLU A 109 -13.00 8.88 2.51
C GLU A 109 -13.16 10.38 2.82
N LYS A 110 -12.38 10.91 3.77
CA LYS A 110 -12.42 12.33 4.15
C LYS A 110 -11.96 13.23 3.01
N ASP A 111 -11.00 12.77 2.22
CA ASP A 111 -10.46 13.50 1.08
C ASP A 111 -11.32 13.32 -0.20
N GLY A 112 -12.47 12.62 -0.10
CA GLY A 112 -13.40 12.44 -1.21
C GLY A 112 -12.94 11.44 -2.27
N ILE A 113 -11.89 10.66 -1.99
CA ILE A 113 -11.31 9.72 -2.95
C ILE A 113 -12.22 8.49 -3.07
N LEU A 114 -12.65 8.19 -4.29
CA LEU A 114 -13.46 6.99 -4.57
C LEU A 114 -12.57 5.75 -4.69
N THR A 115 -13.11 4.59 -4.33
CA THR A 115 -12.46 3.29 -4.58
C THR A 115 -12.40 2.97 -6.08
N ALA A 116 -11.55 2.01 -6.48
CA ALA A 116 -11.46 1.49 -7.85
C ALA A 116 -12.80 0.99 -8.45
N ALA A 117 -13.81 0.73 -7.61
CA ALA A 117 -15.15 0.33 -8.03
C ALA A 117 -16.16 1.49 -8.05
N GLY A 118 -15.70 2.74 -7.94
CA GLY A 118 -16.51 3.95 -7.88
C GLY A 118 -17.33 4.10 -6.59
N LYS A 119 -16.95 3.40 -5.52
CA LYS A 119 -17.67 3.51 -4.23
C LYS A 119 -16.99 4.53 -3.32
N PRO A 120 -17.76 5.37 -2.61
CA PRO A 120 -17.20 6.35 -1.67
C PRO A 120 -16.62 5.69 -0.42
N ARG A 121 -17.17 4.53 -0.01
CA ARG A 121 -16.75 3.86 1.23
C ARG A 121 -15.57 2.93 1.00
N TRP A 122 -14.48 3.17 1.73
CA TRP A 122 -13.26 2.35 1.77
C TRP A 122 -13.37 1.28 2.86
N ARG A 123 -13.43 0.02 2.42
CA ARG A 123 -13.37 -1.12 3.34
C ARG A 123 -11.90 -1.45 3.65
N PRO A 124 -11.57 -1.87 4.88
CA PRO A 124 -10.20 -2.28 5.23
C PRO A 124 -9.65 -3.39 4.32
N GLU A 125 -10.52 -4.30 3.88
CA GLU A 125 -10.18 -5.37 2.94
C GLU A 125 -9.76 -4.84 1.56
N SER A 126 -10.31 -3.71 1.11
CA SER A 126 -9.89 -3.07 -0.15
C SER A 126 -8.47 -2.53 -0.04
N VAL A 127 -8.15 -1.85 1.07
CA VAL A 127 -6.80 -1.34 1.35
C VAL A 127 -5.81 -2.48 1.48
N LYS A 128 -6.18 -3.54 2.22
CA LYS A 128 -5.34 -4.75 2.36
C LYS A 128 -5.05 -5.41 1.01
N LYS A 129 -6.05 -5.52 0.13
CA LYS A 129 -5.85 -6.06 -1.22
C LYS A 129 -4.90 -5.22 -2.05
N ILE A 130 -4.91 -3.90 -1.88
CA ILE A 130 -3.94 -3.03 -2.55
C ILE A 130 -2.52 -3.37 -2.07
N LEU A 131 -2.32 -3.37 -0.75
CA LEU A 131 -1.01 -3.62 -0.14
C LEU A 131 -0.44 -5.01 -0.48
N GLN A 132 -1.27 -6.01 -0.74
CA GLN A 132 -0.85 -7.39 -1.05
C GLN A 132 -0.73 -7.72 -2.54
N ASN A 133 -1.13 -6.80 -3.42
CA ASN A 133 -1.20 -7.10 -4.84
C ASN A 133 0.18 -6.93 -5.50
N GLU A 134 0.74 -8.03 -5.98
CA GLU A 134 2.05 -8.07 -6.64
C GLU A 134 2.09 -7.20 -7.92
N LYS A 135 0.94 -6.85 -8.48
CA LYS A 135 0.89 -6.00 -9.68
C LYS A 135 1.41 -4.59 -9.45
N TYR A 136 1.41 -4.09 -8.22
CA TYR A 136 1.96 -2.75 -7.97
C TYR A 136 3.49 -2.70 -8.02
N ILE A 137 4.17 -3.86 -7.97
CA ILE A 137 5.63 -3.98 -8.15
C ILE A 137 6.03 -4.39 -9.57
N GLY A 138 5.08 -4.41 -10.52
CA GLY A 138 5.34 -4.84 -11.90
C GLY A 138 5.27 -6.35 -12.12
N ASP A 139 5.01 -7.15 -11.09
CA ASP A 139 4.92 -8.61 -11.18
C ASP A 139 3.47 -9.08 -11.39
N ALA A 140 3.28 -10.30 -11.89
CA ALA A 140 1.96 -10.89 -12.05
C ALA A 140 1.95 -12.39 -11.74
N LEU A 141 1.11 -12.80 -10.79
CA LEU A 141 0.83 -14.21 -10.54
C LEU A 141 -0.42 -14.66 -11.30
N LEU A 142 -0.21 -15.52 -12.30
CA LEU A 142 -1.24 -16.06 -13.18
C LEU A 142 -1.84 -17.35 -12.61
N GLN A 143 -3.06 -17.67 -13.05
CA GLN A 143 -3.76 -18.91 -12.68
C GLN A 143 -4.02 -19.09 -11.17
N LYS A 144 -4.27 -17.98 -10.44
CA LYS A 144 -4.68 -17.97 -9.01
C LYS A 144 -5.97 -18.77 -8.70
N THR A 145 -6.82 -18.98 -9.69
CA THR A 145 -8.08 -19.74 -9.56
C THR A 145 -8.26 -20.69 -10.74
N VAL A 146 -8.94 -21.81 -10.50
CA VAL A 146 -9.22 -22.85 -11.50
C VAL A 146 -10.68 -23.24 -11.46
N THR A 147 -11.25 -23.59 -12.62
CA THR A 147 -12.60 -24.15 -12.74
C THR A 147 -12.51 -25.67 -12.57
N VAL A 148 -13.01 -26.19 -11.45
CA VAL A 148 -12.96 -27.63 -11.12
C VAL A 148 -14.06 -28.43 -11.79
N ASP A 149 -15.25 -27.83 -11.93
CA ASP A 149 -16.41 -28.48 -12.52
C ASP A 149 -16.89 -27.67 -13.72
N PHE A 150 -17.00 -28.34 -14.87
CA PHE A 150 -17.43 -27.73 -16.12
C PHE A 150 -18.95 -27.58 -16.21
N LEU A 151 -19.73 -28.43 -15.53
CA LEU A 151 -21.20 -28.35 -15.52
C LEU A 151 -21.66 -27.20 -14.63
N THR A 152 -21.18 -27.16 -13.37
CA THR A 152 -21.56 -26.09 -12.44
C THR A 152 -20.74 -24.80 -12.63
N LYS A 153 -19.68 -24.84 -13.45
CA LYS A 153 -18.72 -23.75 -13.65
C LYS A 153 -18.10 -23.25 -12.34
N LYS A 154 -18.05 -24.10 -11.31
CA LYS A 154 -17.52 -23.76 -9.99
C LYS A 154 -16.03 -23.45 -10.07
N ARG A 155 -15.63 -22.27 -9.60
CA ARG A 155 -14.24 -21.83 -9.51
C ARG A 155 -13.75 -21.91 -8.07
N VAL A 156 -12.54 -22.41 -7.89
CA VAL A 156 -11.85 -22.50 -6.60
C VAL A 156 -10.48 -21.85 -6.69
N LYS A 157 -9.90 -21.52 -5.53
CA LYS A 157 -8.51 -21.07 -5.45
C LYS A 157 -7.60 -22.21 -5.89
N ASN A 158 -6.55 -21.88 -6.63
CA ASN A 158 -5.60 -22.88 -7.09
C ASN A 158 -4.61 -23.18 -5.96
N GLU A 159 -4.81 -24.30 -5.27
CA GLU A 159 -3.94 -24.78 -4.18
C GLU A 159 -3.06 -25.95 -4.64
N GLY A 160 -2.67 -25.95 -5.91
CA GLY A 160 -1.87 -27.02 -6.54
C GLY A 160 -2.64 -27.90 -7.53
N HIS A 161 -3.86 -27.52 -7.89
CA HIS A 161 -4.63 -28.22 -8.92
C HIS A 161 -3.97 -28.17 -10.30
N VAL A 162 -3.31 -27.06 -10.61
CA VAL A 162 -2.61 -26.79 -11.88
C VAL A 162 -1.42 -25.88 -11.62
N PRO A 163 -0.39 -25.87 -12.48
CA PRO A 163 0.74 -24.97 -12.34
C PRO A 163 0.30 -23.50 -12.24
N GLN A 164 0.98 -22.74 -11.39
CA GLN A 164 0.88 -21.29 -11.36
C GLN A 164 2.11 -20.71 -12.04
N TYR A 165 1.94 -19.58 -12.71
CA TYR A 165 3.01 -18.92 -13.45
C TYR A 165 3.24 -17.54 -12.84
N TYR A 166 4.44 -17.31 -12.32
CA TYR A 166 4.87 -16.01 -11.82
C TYR A 166 5.67 -15.31 -12.91
N VAL A 167 5.20 -14.15 -13.34
CA VAL A 167 5.86 -13.33 -14.36
C VAL A 167 6.44 -12.10 -13.68
N GLU A 168 7.76 -11.97 -13.73
CA GLU A 168 8.48 -10.82 -13.20
C GLU A 168 8.52 -9.68 -14.23
N ASN A 169 8.46 -8.42 -13.77
CA ASN A 169 8.59 -7.23 -14.61
C ASN A 169 7.67 -7.24 -15.84
N SER A 170 6.43 -7.67 -15.65
CA SER A 170 5.40 -7.69 -16.71
C SER A 170 5.02 -6.30 -17.20
N HIS A 171 5.09 -5.29 -16.33
CA HIS A 171 4.69 -3.92 -16.61
C HIS A 171 5.37 -2.97 -15.62
N GLU A 172 5.26 -1.67 -15.86
CA GLU A 172 5.91 -0.65 -15.04
C GLU A 172 5.41 -0.67 -13.58
N ALA A 173 6.32 -0.68 -12.62
CA ALA A 173 6.01 -0.73 -11.20
C ALA A 173 5.58 0.66 -10.67
N ILE A 174 4.51 0.71 -9.87
CA ILE A 174 4.13 1.92 -9.13
C ILE A 174 4.92 2.03 -7.83
N ILE A 175 5.20 0.89 -7.20
CA ILE A 175 5.89 0.79 -5.90
C ILE A 175 7.17 -0.04 -6.08
N PRO A 176 8.32 0.42 -5.55
CA PRO A 176 9.53 -0.38 -5.48
C PRO A 176 9.33 -1.71 -4.74
N LYS A 177 9.99 -2.77 -5.21
CA LYS A 177 9.89 -4.12 -4.62
C LYS A 177 10.24 -4.14 -3.13
N GLU A 178 11.20 -3.33 -2.71
CA GLU A 178 11.61 -3.21 -1.30
C GLU A 178 10.48 -2.72 -0.39
N LEU A 179 9.80 -1.62 -0.77
CA LEU A 179 8.66 -1.08 -0.01
C LEU A 179 7.49 -2.07 0.07
N PHE A 180 7.27 -2.83 -1.01
CA PHE A 180 6.27 -3.88 -1.01
C PHE A 180 6.59 -5.00 -0.02
N LEU A 181 7.85 -5.45 0.02
CA LEU A 181 8.30 -6.49 0.95
C LEU A 181 8.20 -6.01 2.41
N GLN A 182 8.60 -4.77 2.70
CA GLN A 182 8.41 -4.15 4.02
C GLN A 182 6.94 -4.12 4.42
N ALA A 183 6.04 -3.76 3.48
CA ALA A 183 4.60 -3.79 3.74
C ALA A 183 4.08 -5.22 4.02
N GLN A 184 4.59 -6.23 3.30
CA GLN A 184 4.23 -7.63 3.57
C GLN A 184 4.70 -8.10 4.95
N GLU A 185 5.93 -7.76 5.32
CA GLU A 185 6.50 -8.07 6.63
C GLU A 185 5.66 -7.42 7.73
N GLU A 186 5.29 -6.15 7.56
CA GLU A 186 4.45 -5.44 8.53
C GLU A 186 3.03 -6.03 8.60
N ILE A 187 2.43 -6.45 7.48
CA ILE A 187 1.16 -7.21 7.49
C ILE A 187 1.30 -8.51 8.27
N HIS A 188 2.40 -9.24 8.07
CA HIS A 188 2.68 -10.49 8.77
C HIS A 188 2.83 -10.24 10.28
N ARG A 189 3.66 -9.26 10.67
CA ARG A 189 3.87 -8.84 12.05
C ARG A 189 2.56 -8.46 12.73
N ARG A 190 1.75 -7.58 12.12
CA ARG A 190 0.45 -7.14 12.67
C ARG A 190 -0.58 -8.26 12.80
N SER A 191 -0.49 -9.28 11.94
CA SER A 191 -1.40 -10.45 11.98
C SER A 191 -1.02 -11.48 13.03
N ASN A 192 0.27 -11.50 13.43
CA ASN A 192 0.88 -12.51 14.29
C ASN A 192 1.41 -11.93 15.60
N ILE A 193 0.64 -11.01 16.20
CA ILE A 193 0.94 -10.50 17.53
C ILE A 193 0.43 -11.50 18.57
N TYR A 194 1.35 -12.19 19.22
CA TYR A 194 1.08 -13.13 20.30
C TYR A 194 1.81 -12.67 21.56
N THR A 195 1.06 -12.47 22.64
CA THR A 195 1.60 -11.87 23.87
C THR A 195 1.11 -12.60 25.11
N GLY A 196 1.83 -12.40 26.21
CA GLY A 196 1.59 -13.11 27.46
C GLY A 196 2.14 -14.54 27.48
N GLU A 197 2.20 -15.13 28.68
CA GLU A 197 2.66 -16.52 28.89
C GLU A 197 1.88 -17.54 28.06
N GLY A 198 0.57 -17.32 27.89
CA GLY A 198 -0.32 -18.18 27.09
C GLY A 198 -0.25 -17.96 25.57
N LYS A 199 0.62 -17.06 25.08
CA LYS A 199 0.67 -16.63 23.66
C LYS A 199 -0.73 -16.28 23.12
N ASN A 200 -1.42 -15.39 23.84
CA ASN A 200 -2.74 -14.94 23.43
C ASN A 200 -2.64 -14.09 22.16
N LYS A 201 -3.49 -14.37 21.17
CA LYS A 201 -3.54 -13.58 19.93
C LYS A 201 -4.11 -12.19 20.23
N ARG A 202 -3.36 -11.14 19.90
CA ARG A 202 -3.79 -9.74 20.06
C ARG A 202 -4.00 -9.07 18.71
N ILE A 203 -4.89 -8.07 18.71
CA ILE A 203 -5.19 -7.25 17.54
C ILE A 203 -4.30 -6.02 17.59
N TYR A 204 -3.59 -5.75 16.49
CA TYR A 204 -2.83 -4.51 16.35
C TYR A 204 -3.75 -3.29 16.42
N SER A 205 -3.31 -2.27 17.17
CA SER A 205 -3.98 -0.97 17.24
C SER A 205 -2.93 0.11 17.31
N SER A 206 -2.97 1.06 16.37
CA SER A 206 -2.14 2.27 16.37
C SER A 206 -2.90 3.52 16.86
N LYS A 207 -4.03 3.34 17.57
CA LYS A 207 -4.86 4.46 18.03
C LYS A 207 -4.14 5.45 18.95
N TYR A 208 -3.20 4.97 19.75
CA TYR A 208 -2.40 5.79 20.68
C TYR A 208 -0.94 5.39 20.55
N ALA A 209 -0.02 6.34 20.75
CA ALA A 209 1.42 6.18 20.49
C ALA A 209 2.04 4.92 21.12
N LEU A 210 1.66 4.57 22.35
CA LEU A 210 2.23 3.44 23.10
C LEU A 210 1.45 2.12 22.90
N SER A 211 0.42 2.10 22.06
CA SER A 211 -0.41 0.92 21.83
C SER A 211 0.39 -0.19 21.16
N ALA A 212 0.28 -1.43 21.65
CA ALA A 212 1.04 -2.59 21.17
C ALA A 212 2.58 -2.48 21.30
N ILE A 213 3.08 -1.47 22.04
CA ILE A 213 4.51 -1.27 22.35
C ILE A 213 4.77 -1.47 23.85
N THR A 214 3.81 -1.12 24.70
CA THR A 214 3.94 -1.31 26.16
C THR A 214 3.57 -2.72 26.59
N PHE A 215 4.51 -3.42 27.23
CA PHE A 215 4.34 -4.79 27.73
C PHE A 215 4.38 -4.84 29.26
N CYS A 216 3.73 -5.85 29.81
CA CYS A 216 3.67 -6.13 31.23
C CYS A 216 4.90 -6.90 31.68
N GLY A 217 5.64 -6.37 32.66
CA GLY A 217 6.81 -7.04 33.24
C GLY A 217 6.48 -8.37 33.94
N ASP A 218 5.27 -8.52 34.49
CA ASP A 218 4.90 -9.72 35.25
C ASP A 218 4.48 -10.88 34.33
N CYS A 219 3.53 -10.64 33.42
CA CYS A 219 2.92 -11.71 32.62
C CYS A 219 3.26 -11.66 31.13
N GLY A 220 4.02 -10.65 30.68
CA GLY A 220 4.44 -10.49 29.27
C GLY A 220 3.35 -10.05 28.29
N ASP A 221 2.11 -9.79 28.76
CA ASP A 221 1.02 -9.33 27.88
C ASP A 221 1.05 -7.80 27.68
N ILE A 222 0.33 -7.28 26.69
CA ILE A 222 0.30 -5.85 26.39
C ILE A 222 -0.46 -5.05 27.45
N TYR A 223 -0.06 -3.79 27.60
CA TYR A 223 -0.87 -2.78 28.27
C TYR A 223 -1.86 -2.14 27.30
N ARG A 224 -3.07 -1.84 27.78
CA ARG A 224 -4.14 -1.18 27.04
C ARG A 224 -4.54 0.10 27.77
N ARG A 225 -4.70 1.18 27.01
CA ARG A 225 -5.27 2.43 27.50
C ARG A 225 -6.75 2.25 27.82
N VAL A 226 -7.15 2.61 29.03
CA VAL A 226 -8.51 2.52 29.57
C VAL A 226 -8.90 3.87 30.12
N TYR A 227 -10.17 4.24 29.93
CA TYR A 227 -10.75 5.42 30.54
C TYR A 227 -11.36 5.05 31.88
N TRP A 228 -10.93 5.73 32.94
CA TRP A 228 -11.51 5.62 34.28
C TRP A 228 -12.44 6.80 34.55
N ASN A 229 -13.64 6.47 35.03
CA ASN A 229 -14.60 7.44 35.53
C ASN A 229 -15.11 6.96 36.88
N ILE A 230 -14.56 7.53 37.97
CA ILE A 230 -14.92 7.18 39.34
C ILE A 230 -15.16 8.48 40.11
N HIS A 231 -16.35 8.63 40.71
CA HIS A 231 -16.73 9.78 41.54
C HIS A 231 -16.46 11.15 40.86
N GLY A 232 -16.75 11.26 39.56
CA GLY A 232 -16.56 12.49 38.79
C GLY A 232 -15.13 12.77 38.33
N ARG A 233 -14.14 11.96 38.76
CA ARG A 233 -12.76 12.04 38.26
C ARG A 233 -12.62 11.20 37.01
N LYS A 234 -12.21 11.87 35.93
CA LYS A 234 -12.01 11.32 34.59
C LYS A 234 -10.52 11.28 34.31
N GLU A 235 -9.94 10.09 34.20
CA GLU A 235 -8.50 9.94 33.98
C GLU A 235 -8.24 8.79 32.99
N PHE A 236 -7.18 8.92 32.20
CA PHE A 236 -6.71 7.87 31.32
C PHE A 236 -5.58 7.10 31.97
N VAL A 237 -5.72 5.78 32.00
CA VAL A 237 -4.77 4.89 32.64
C VAL A 237 -4.42 3.73 31.71
N TRP A 238 -3.23 3.19 31.87
CA TRP A 238 -2.74 2.02 31.16
C TRP A 238 -2.76 0.81 32.11
N ARG A 239 -3.42 -0.26 31.67
CA ARG A 239 -3.53 -1.52 32.45
C ARG A 239 -3.19 -2.72 31.59
N CYS A 240 -2.52 -3.71 32.20
CA CYS A 240 -2.27 -5.00 31.59
C CYS A 240 -3.59 -5.63 31.11
N VAL A 241 -3.62 -6.13 29.86
CA VAL A 241 -4.82 -6.74 29.28
C VAL A 241 -5.24 -8.01 30.01
N THR A 242 -4.30 -8.88 30.40
CA THR A 242 -4.60 -10.08 31.22
C THR A 242 -5.31 -9.70 32.51
N ARG A 243 -4.86 -8.62 33.17
CA ARG A 243 -5.51 -8.11 34.38
C ARG A 243 -6.92 -7.58 34.13
N ILE A 244 -7.16 -6.95 32.97
CA ILE A 244 -8.48 -6.44 32.59
C ILE A 244 -9.44 -7.61 32.28
N GLU A 245 -8.98 -8.58 31.51
CA GLU A 245 -9.82 -9.66 30.96
C GLU A 245 -10.02 -10.81 31.97
N GLN A 246 -9.01 -11.13 32.78
CA GLN A 246 -9.01 -12.28 33.71
C GLN A 246 -8.95 -11.87 35.20
N GLY A 247 -8.82 -10.58 35.48
CA GLY A 247 -8.84 -10.05 36.84
C GLY A 247 -7.46 -9.91 37.51
N PRO A 248 -7.44 -9.27 38.70
CA PRO A 248 -6.20 -8.98 39.44
C PRO A 248 -5.52 -10.22 40.04
N GLU A 249 -6.23 -11.33 40.19
CA GLU A 249 -5.64 -12.56 40.73
C GLU A 249 -4.61 -13.18 39.77
N VAL A 250 -4.86 -13.07 38.47
CA VAL A 250 -3.96 -13.61 37.44
C VAL A 250 -2.77 -12.68 37.17
N CYS A 251 -3.00 -11.37 37.15
CA CYS A 251 -1.94 -10.39 36.97
C CYS A 251 -2.12 -9.24 37.95
N LYS A 252 -1.16 -9.13 38.89
CA LYS A 252 -1.15 -8.13 39.96
C LYS A 252 -0.46 -6.82 39.57
N ASN A 253 0.09 -6.75 38.35
CA ASN A 253 0.84 -5.58 37.90
C ASN A 253 0.03 -4.29 38.01
N ARG A 254 0.69 -3.20 38.37
CA ARG A 254 0.09 -1.92 38.70
C ARG A 254 -0.63 -1.28 37.50
N THR A 255 -1.63 -0.47 37.83
CA THR A 255 -2.19 0.50 36.88
C THR A 255 -1.24 1.67 36.78
N VAL A 256 -0.92 2.11 35.57
CA VAL A 256 0.00 3.23 35.33
C VAL A 256 -0.81 4.41 34.79
N LYS A 257 -0.59 5.61 35.30
CA LYS A 257 -1.22 6.82 34.76
C LYS A 257 -0.61 7.18 33.41
N GLU A 258 -1.41 7.73 32.50
CA GLU A 258 -0.93 8.10 31.17
C GLU A 258 0.21 9.12 31.24
N ASP A 259 0.07 10.16 32.05
CA ASP A 259 1.09 11.22 32.18
C ASP A 259 2.41 10.68 32.75
N GLU A 260 2.35 9.78 33.74
CA GLU A 260 3.55 9.14 34.30
C GLU A 260 4.25 8.26 33.27
N LEU A 261 3.48 7.51 32.48
CA LEU A 261 4.02 6.65 31.44
C LEU A 261 4.67 7.46 30.32
N TYR A 262 4.01 8.52 29.86
CA TYR A 262 4.55 9.42 28.85
C TYR A 262 5.79 10.15 29.36
N GLY A 263 5.78 10.65 30.60
CA GLY A 263 6.94 11.27 31.23
C GLY A 263 8.13 10.31 31.34
N ALA A 264 7.89 9.05 31.71
CA ALA A 264 8.94 8.02 31.77
C ALA A 264 9.52 7.71 30.38
N VAL A 265 8.67 7.58 29.35
CA VAL A 265 9.10 7.35 27.97
C VAL A 265 9.90 8.55 27.44
N MET A 266 9.41 9.77 27.61
CA MET A 266 10.12 10.99 27.21
C MET A 266 11.45 11.12 27.94
N THR A 267 11.52 10.80 29.23
CA THR A 267 12.79 10.78 29.97
C THR A 267 13.74 9.74 29.41
N ALA A 268 13.25 8.55 29.04
CA ALA A 268 14.09 7.50 28.45
C ALA A 268 14.59 7.89 27.06
N ILE A 269 13.71 8.42 26.20
CA ILE A 269 14.05 8.97 24.89
C ILE A 269 15.08 10.09 25.06
N ASN A 270 14.82 11.06 25.93
CA ASN A 270 15.74 12.16 26.20
C ASN A 270 17.05 11.69 26.79
N LYS A 271 17.11 10.58 27.54
CA LYS A 271 18.40 10.00 27.99
C LYS A 271 19.16 9.32 26.86
N LEU A 272 18.45 8.57 26.01
CA LEU A 272 19.04 7.95 24.81
C LEU A 272 19.54 9.03 23.83
N LEU A 273 18.78 10.11 23.67
CA LEU A 273 19.10 11.25 22.81
C LEU A 273 20.09 12.24 23.45
N ALA A 274 20.03 12.50 24.75
CA ALA A 274 20.98 13.39 25.45
C ALA A 274 22.34 12.73 25.70
N GLY A 275 22.44 11.40 25.59
CA GLY A 275 23.73 10.74 25.34
C GLY A 275 24.34 11.12 23.97
N GLY A 276 23.60 11.82 23.12
CA GLY A 276 23.94 12.21 21.76
C GLY A 276 23.64 13.69 21.48
N ASN A 277 24.42 14.62 22.04
CA ASN A 277 24.63 15.92 21.39
C ASN A 277 25.03 15.74 19.90
N ASN A 278 25.62 14.59 19.54
CA ASN A 278 25.86 14.21 18.15
C ASN A 278 24.58 13.88 17.36
N MET A 279 23.53 13.31 17.95
CA MET A 279 22.36 12.83 17.19
C MET A 279 21.41 13.98 16.82
N ILE A 280 21.18 14.94 17.72
CA ILE A 280 20.44 16.17 17.39
C ILE A 280 21.19 16.90 16.27
N LYS A 281 22.51 17.00 16.38
CA LYS A 281 23.36 17.55 15.33
C LYS A 281 23.26 16.75 14.02
N THR A 282 23.27 15.42 14.05
CA THR A 282 23.11 14.58 12.86
C THR A 282 21.70 14.66 12.25
N LEU A 283 20.66 14.84 13.07
CA LEU A 283 19.30 15.08 12.58
C LEU A 283 19.19 16.46 11.94
N GLU A 284 19.76 17.49 12.56
CA GLU A 284 19.88 18.83 11.96
C GLU A 284 20.67 18.75 10.63
N GLU A 285 21.84 18.11 10.62
CA GLU A 285 22.66 17.89 9.42
C GLU A 285 21.89 17.12 8.33
N ASN A 286 21.13 16.08 8.66
CA ASN A 286 20.34 15.33 7.67
C ASN A 286 19.11 16.12 7.16
N ILE A 287 18.44 16.87 8.03
CA ILE A 287 17.30 17.72 7.64
C ILE A 287 17.81 18.85 6.72
N HIS A 288 18.95 19.46 7.06
CA HIS A 288 19.62 20.42 6.20
C HIS A 288 20.13 19.77 4.90
N ALA A 289 20.71 18.56 4.92
CA ALA A 289 21.19 17.90 3.71
C ALA A 289 20.07 17.50 2.74
N VAL A 290 18.91 17.10 3.26
CA VAL A 290 17.78 16.66 2.44
C VAL A 290 16.95 17.84 1.91
N ILE A 291 16.93 18.98 2.60
CA ILE A 291 16.02 20.10 2.28
C ILE A 291 16.75 21.43 2.00
N GLY A 292 17.80 21.76 2.76
CA GLY A 292 18.53 23.03 2.63
C GLY A 292 19.74 22.99 1.68
N GLU A 293 20.48 21.88 1.62
CA GLU A 293 21.74 21.82 0.89
C GLU A 293 21.55 21.89 -0.63
N THR A 294 20.44 21.43 -1.22
CA THR A 294 20.33 21.48 -2.69
C THR A 294 20.26 22.91 -3.22
N THR A 295 19.49 23.80 -2.58
CA THR A 295 19.26 25.16 -3.11
C THR A 295 20.31 26.15 -2.61
N GLU A 296 20.69 26.07 -1.33
CA GLU A 296 21.66 26.99 -0.72
C GLU A 296 23.08 26.73 -1.24
N TYR A 297 23.45 25.45 -1.47
CA TYR A 297 24.72 25.09 -2.13
C TYR A 297 24.76 25.55 -3.59
N GLN A 298 23.69 25.31 -4.36
CA GLN A 298 23.59 25.75 -5.77
C GLN A 298 23.70 27.28 -5.89
N ILE A 299 23.07 28.03 -4.99
CA ILE A 299 23.19 29.50 -4.96
C ILE A 299 24.62 29.92 -4.60
N SER A 300 25.27 29.24 -3.64
CA SER A 300 26.66 29.53 -3.26
C SER A 300 27.66 29.25 -4.38
N GLU A 301 27.47 28.16 -5.13
CA GLU A 301 28.32 27.76 -6.26
C GLU A 301 28.20 28.76 -7.42
N ILE A 302 26.98 29.21 -7.73
CA ILE A 302 26.75 30.25 -8.73
C ILE A 302 27.36 31.58 -8.31
N ASN A 303 27.27 31.96 -7.03
CA ASN A 303 27.89 33.20 -6.54
C ASN A 303 29.43 33.16 -6.65
N ASN A 304 30.06 32.02 -6.34
CA ASN A 304 31.50 31.85 -6.52
C ASN A 304 31.91 31.94 -8.00
N SER A 305 31.13 31.30 -8.89
CA SER A 305 31.38 31.38 -10.34
C SER A 305 31.19 32.80 -10.90
N LEU A 306 30.18 33.53 -10.43
CA LEU A 306 29.96 34.94 -10.76
C LEU A 306 31.14 35.81 -10.31
N GLU A 307 31.68 35.60 -9.11
CA GLU A 307 32.85 36.34 -8.63
C GLU A 307 34.10 36.09 -9.47
N GLU A 308 34.36 34.84 -9.84
CA GLU A 308 35.51 34.48 -10.67
C GLU A 308 35.42 35.11 -12.06
N LYS A 309 34.25 34.99 -12.72
CA LYS A 309 34.01 35.57 -14.04
C LYS A 309 34.01 37.10 -14.02
N GLN A 310 33.52 37.73 -12.96
CA GLN A 310 33.63 39.19 -12.79
C GLN A 310 35.09 39.64 -12.64
N LYS A 311 35.91 38.90 -11.88
CA LYS A 311 37.35 39.18 -11.75
C LYS A 311 38.07 39.00 -13.10
N GLU A 312 37.64 38.03 -13.91
CA GLU A 312 38.16 37.80 -15.26
C GLU A 312 37.73 38.90 -16.24
N LEU A 313 36.48 39.35 -16.18
CA LEU A 313 35.95 40.45 -17.00
C LEU A 313 36.70 41.75 -16.73
N ILE A 314 36.98 42.07 -15.45
CA ILE A 314 37.78 43.24 -15.08
C ILE A 314 39.20 43.14 -15.65
N LYS A 315 39.81 41.94 -15.67
CA LYS A 315 41.15 41.73 -16.26
C LYS A 315 41.16 41.90 -17.77
N LEU A 316 40.13 41.44 -18.48
CA LEU A 316 40.01 41.56 -19.94
C LEU A 316 39.66 42.98 -20.36
N ALA A 317 38.75 43.65 -19.64
CA ALA A 317 38.39 45.05 -19.84
C ALA A 317 39.60 45.98 -19.66
N ASN A 318 40.43 45.74 -18.64
CA ASN A 318 41.67 46.49 -18.43
C ASN A 318 42.74 46.26 -19.51
N LYS A 319 42.64 45.15 -20.26
CA LYS A 319 43.54 44.82 -21.38
C LYS A 319 42.99 45.22 -22.75
N GLY A 320 41.78 45.79 -22.82
CA GLY A 320 41.11 46.20 -24.06
C GLY A 320 40.80 45.04 -25.00
N GLN A 321 40.62 43.83 -24.48
CA GLN A 321 40.25 42.64 -25.25
C GLN A 321 38.73 42.47 -25.29
N ASP A 322 38.23 41.79 -26.32
CA ASP A 322 36.82 41.44 -26.47
C ASP A 322 36.36 40.54 -25.31
N TYR A 323 35.25 40.91 -24.69
CA TYR A 323 34.69 40.27 -23.49
C TYR A 323 33.21 39.93 -23.63
N ASP A 324 32.61 40.09 -24.82
CA ASP A 324 31.16 39.93 -25.02
C ASP A 324 30.68 38.53 -24.60
N HIS A 325 31.41 37.47 -24.96
CA HIS A 325 31.09 36.09 -24.56
C HIS A 325 31.12 35.88 -23.03
N LEU A 326 31.97 36.61 -22.31
CA LEU A 326 32.06 36.50 -20.85
C LEU A 326 30.95 37.30 -20.17
N ALA A 327 30.48 38.39 -20.80
CA ALA A 327 29.32 39.14 -20.33
C ALA A 327 28.03 38.31 -20.47
N ASP A 328 27.85 37.62 -21.60
CA ASP A 328 26.71 36.73 -21.84
C ASP A 328 26.66 35.58 -20.81
N GLU A 329 27.79 34.94 -20.51
CA GLU A 329 27.87 33.89 -19.49
C GLU A 329 27.55 34.41 -18.07
N ILE A 330 27.92 35.64 -17.75
CA ILE A 330 27.59 36.27 -16.45
C ILE A 330 26.09 36.51 -16.35
N ASP A 331 25.45 36.94 -17.43
CA ASP A 331 24.01 37.17 -17.45
C ASP A 331 23.21 35.86 -17.38
N GLU A 332 23.64 34.79 -18.07
CA GLU A 332 23.05 33.45 -17.90
C GLU A 332 23.15 32.93 -16.47
N LEU A 333 24.29 33.15 -15.79
CA LEU A 333 24.47 32.77 -14.39
C LEU A 333 23.59 33.59 -13.45
N ARG A 334 23.34 34.87 -13.75
CA ARG A 334 22.41 35.72 -12.99
C ARG A 334 20.97 35.24 -13.13
N ASP A 335 20.55 34.87 -14.34
CA ASP A 335 19.21 34.33 -14.58
C ASP A 335 18.99 33.01 -13.86
N LYS A 336 19.98 32.09 -13.90
CA LYS A 336 19.94 30.84 -13.12
C LYS A 336 19.85 31.12 -11.62
N ARG A 337 20.60 32.09 -11.11
CA ARG A 337 20.52 32.50 -9.69
C ARG A 337 19.12 33.02 -9.33
N GLN A 338 18.52 33.81 -10.20
CA GLN A 338 17.19 34.38 -10.00
C GLN A 338 16.12 33.29 -9.92
N ILE A 339 16.20 32.27 -10.79
CA ILE A 339 15.28 31.12 -10.80
C ILE A 339 15.37 30.36 -9.48
N LEU A 340 16.59 30.03 -9.03
CA LEU A 340 16.81 29.31 -7.77
C LEU A 340 16.37 30.10 -6.54
N LEU A 341 16.51 31.43 -6.53
CA LEU A 341 16.01 32.30 -5.46
C LEU A 341 14.48 32.33 -5.39
N VAL A 342 13.80 32.26 -6.53
CA VAL A 342 12.34 32.18 -6.59
C VAL A 342 11.87 30.79 -6.12
N GLU A 343 12.61 29.74 -6.46
CA GLU A 343 12.36 28.38 -5.98
C GLU A 343 12.55 28.27 -4.46
N ASP A 344 13.63 28.84 -3.91
CA ASP A 344 13.87 28.95 -2.46
C ASP A 344 12.76 29.75 -1.75
N ALA A 345 12.35 30.88 -2.32
CA ALA A 345 11.24 31.68 -1.79
C ALA A 345 9.90 30.92 -1.81
N SER A 346 9.69 30.03 -2.78
CA SER A 346 8.50 29.17 -2.83
C SER A 346 8.52 28.05 -1.77
N LEU A 347 9.71 27.66 -1.31
CA LEU A 347 9.94 26.69 -0.24
C LEU A 347 10.00 27.33 1.15
N SER A 348 9.86 28.65 1.27
CA SER A 348 9.98 29.38 2.55
C SER A 348 9.01 28.88 3.63
N GLY A 349 7.80 28.45 3.24
CA GLY A 349 6.82 27.87 4.15
C GLY A 349 7.20 26.46 4.65
N GLU A 350 8.02 25.73 3.91
CA GLU A 350 8.60 24.45 4.36
C GLU A 350 9.80 24.71 5.29
N ASN A 351 10.62 25.72 5.00
CA ASN A 351 11.70 26.19 5.86
C ASN A 351 11.20 26.74 7.21
N GLU A 352 10.08 27.46 7.23
CA GLU A 352 9.40 27.88 8.47
C GLU A 352 8.97 26.67 9.29
N ARG A 353 8.35 25.67 8.65
CA ARG A 353 7.98 24.39 9.28
C ARG A 353 9.18 23.61 9.81
N ILE A 354 10.32 23.66 9.12
CA ILE A 354 11.56 23.02 9.56
C ILE A 354 12.11 23.74 10.78
N ASN A 355 12.11 25.06 10.79
CA ASN A 355 12.51 25.84 11.97
C ASN A 355 11.59 25.56 13.16
N GLU A 356 10.27 25.44 12.93
CA GLU A 356 9.32 24.99 13.95
C GLU A 356 9.63 23.57 14.45
N LEU A 357 10.00 22.65 13.55
CA LEU A 357 10.40 21.27 13.90
C LEU A 357 11.73 21.24 14.68
N ILE A 358 12.72 22.05 14.30
CA ILE A 358 14.01 22.17 15.00
C ILE A 358 13.80 22.80 16.38
N GLU A 359 12.99 23.85 16.50
CA GLU A 359 12.59 24.43 17.79
C GLU A 359 11.86 23.42 18.66
N PHE A 360 11.01 22.58 18.08
CA PHE A 360 10.32 21.51 18.79
C PHE A 360 11.29 20.42 19.28
N ILE A 361 12.29 20.04 18.48
CA ILE A 361 13.31 19.05 18.86
C ILE A 361 14.24 19.60 19.97
N ARG A 362 14.48 20.91 20.01
CA ARG A 362 15.33 21.58 21.01
C ARG A 362 14.62 21.86 22.35
N LYS A 363 13.30 21.71 22.42
CA LYS A 363 12.48 21.79 23.66
C LYS A 363 12.38 20.44 24.34
#